data_AF-A0A2K4IRD0-F1
#
_entry.id   AF-A0A2K4IRD0-F1
#
_cell.length_a   1.000
_cell.length_b   1.000
_cell.length_c   1.000
_cell.angle_alpha   90.00
_cell.angle_beta   90.00
_cell.angle_gamma   90.00
#
_symmetry.space_group_name_H-M   'P 1'
#
loop_
_entity.id
_entity.type
_entity.pdbx_description
1 polymer ?
#
loop_
_entity_poly.entity_id
_entity_poly.type
_entity_poly.pdbx_seq_one_letter_code
_entity_poly.pdbx_strand_id
1 'polypeptide(L)'
;MNEGGRVLAYRPSDRQVDGYGKPISPSLLITAIENAGEDSDENGVAKIAGIPAWIQDDESRDNLTYVLQINNSRLNKAAPSHKSIFVGGVGYLLLKSNIVGEDLLAGEFVIQTS
;
A
#
# COMPACT_ATOMS: atom_id res chain seq x y z
N MET A 1 15.90 -8.46 -3.19
CA MET A 1 15.33 -9.13 -2.00
C MET A 1 13.89 -9.52 -2.32
N ASN A 2 13.37 -10.61 -1.75
CA ASN A 2 12.04 -11.17 -2.03
C ASN A 2 11.08 -11.03 -0.83
N GLU A 3 11.24 -9.96 -0.05
CA GLU A 3 10.44 -9.70 1.16
C GLU A 3 9.28 -8.76 0.80
N GLY A 4 8.05 -9.28 0.81
CA GLY A 4 6.87 -8.51 0.42
C GLY A 4 5.63 -9.38 0.19
N GLY A 5 4.49 -8.72 -0.06
CA GLY A 5 3.22 -9.34 -0.42
C GLY A 5 2.85 -9.10 -1.89
N ARG A 6 2.07 -10.01 -2.48
CA ARG A 6 1.43 -9.78 -3.78
C ARG A 6 0.15 -8.97 -3.59
N VAL A 7 -0.12 -8.05 -4.51
CA VAL A 7 -1.34 -7.25 -4.50
C VAL A 7 -2.32 -7.80 -5.53
N LEU A 8 -3.56 -7.98 -5.07
CA LEU A 8 -4.69 -8.43 -5.86
C LEU A 8 -5.60 -7.24 -6.11
N ALA A 9 -5.96 -7.00 -7.36
CA ALA A 9 -7.10 -6.16 -7.70
C ALA A 9 -8.31 -7.06 -7.89
N TYR A 10 -9.36 -6.80 -7.14
CA TYR A 10 -10.64 -7.46 -7.30
C TYR A 10 -11.72 -6.40 -7.47
N ARG A 11 -12.76 -6.71 -8.25
CA ARG A 11 -13.95 -5.88 -8.28
C ARG A 11 -14.79 -6.28 -7.06
N PRO A 12 -15.08 -5.39 -6.11
CA PRO A 12 -16.07 -5.70 -5.09
C PRO A 12 -17.39 -5.93 -5.82
N SER A 13 -17.74 -7.20 -5.98
CA SER A 13 -19.06 -7.61 -6.44
C SER A 13 -19.92 -7.90 -5.21
N ASP A 14 -21.24 -7.85 -5.36
CA ASP A 14 -22.17 -8.27 -4.31
C ASP A 14 -22.04 -9.78 -3.98
N ARG A 15 -21.23 -10.52 -4.76
CA ARG A 15 -20.88 -11.92 -4.50
C ARG A 15 -19.57 -12.01 -3.74
N GLN A 16 -19.68 -12.59 -2.55
CA GLN A 16 -18.58 -12.98 -1.69
C GLN A 16 -17.64 -13.93 -2.45
N VAL A 17 -16.36 -13.59 -2.57
CA VAL A 17 -15.34 -14.52 -3.08
C VAL A 17 -15.15 -15.60 -2.02
N ASP A 18 -15.31 -16.86 -2.42
CA ASP A 18 -15.37 -18.03 -1.54
C ASP A 18 -14.33 -18.01 -0.40
N GLY A 19 -14.83 -17.89 0.84
CA GLY A 19 -14.25 -18.52 2.02
C GLY A 19 -13.08 -17.85 2.75
N TYR A 20 -12.34 -16.90 2.18
CA TYR A 20 -11.06 -16.47 2.79
C TYR A 20 -11.01 -15.07 3.41
N GLY A 21 -12.13 -14.34 3.49
CA GLY A 21 -12.13 -13.04 4.18
C GLY A 21 -13.50 -12.54 4.61
N LYS A 22 -13.56 -11.95 5.81
CA LYS A 22 -14.63 -11.00 6.12
C LYS A 22 -14.40 -9.79 5.21
N PRO A 23 -15.42 -9.27 4.51
CA PRO A 23 -15.29 -8.03 3.76
C PRO A 23 -14.70 -6.94 4.68
N ILE A 24 -13.75 -6.16 4.18
CA ILE A 24 -13.35 -4.90 4.84
C ILE A 24 -14.49 -3.92 4.60
N SER A 25 -15.57 -4.11 5.37
CA SER A 25 -16.79 -3.32 5.31
C SER A 25 -16.88 -2.38 6.52
N PRO A 26 -17.35 -1.15 6.32
CA PRO A 26 -17.74 -0.56 5.03
C PRO A 26 -16.51 -0.18 4.19
N SER A 27 -16.56 -0.45 2.88
CA SER A 27 -15.64 0.19 1.94
C SER A 27 -15.91 1.69 1.98
N LEU A 28 -14.88 2.47 2.29
CA LEU A 28 -14.98 3.93 2.32
C LEU A 28 -14.34 4.48 1.05
N LEU A 29 -15.11 5.22 0.26
CA LEU A 29 -14.55 6.03 -0.80
C LEU A 29 -13.84 7.22 -0.16
N ILE A 30 -12.53 7.34 -0.39
CA ILE A 30 -11.75 8.50 0.02
C ILE A 30 -11.46 9.37 -1.21
N THR A 31 -11.65 10.67 -1.06
CA THR A 31 -11.12 11.65 -2.03
C THR A 31 -9.82 12.19 -1.44
N ALA A 32 -8.71 11.94 -2.12
CA ALA A 32 -7.43 12.56 -1.77
C ALA A 32 -7.46 14.02 -2.24
N ILE A 33 -7.05 14.93 -1.36
CA ILE A 33 -6.81 16.34 -1.70
C ILE A 33 -5.31 16.58 -1.80
N GLU A 34 -4.92 17.54 -2.62
CA GLU A 34 -3.53 17.97 -2.72
C GLU A 34 -3.04 18.48 -1.35
N ASN A 35 -1.87 18.01 -0.95
CA ASN A 35 -1.23 18.47 0.28
C ASN A 35 -0.43 19.73 -0.04
N ALA A 36 -0.67 20.81 0.71
CA ALA A 36 0.03 22.09 0.53
C ALA A 36 1.48 22.07 1.03
N GLY A 37 1.87 21.04 1.80
CA GLY A 37 3.25 20.85 2.24
C GLY A 37 4.16 20.39 1.09
N GLU A 38 5.44 20.77 1.17
CA GLU A 38 6.45 20.25 0.26
C GLU A 38 6.60 18.74 0.43
N ASP A 39 6.81 18.05 -0.69
CA ASP A 39 7.04 16.61 -0.73
C ASP A 39 8.51 16.31 -1.01
N SER A 40 9.05 15.33 -0.31
CA SER A 40 10.44 14.90 -0.44
C SER A 40 10.59 13.40 -0.18
N ASP A 41 11.70 12.86 -0.69
CA ASP A 41 12.22 11.51 -0.43
C ASP A 41 12.79 11.35 0.99
N GLU A 42 13.04 12.45 1.70
CA GLU A 42 13.43 12.41 3.13
C GLU A 42 12.23 12.26 4.08
N ASN A 43 11.00 12.37 3.57
CA ASN A 43 9.80 12.44 4.39
C ASN A 43 9.10 11.07 4.55
N GLY A 44 9.45 10.33 5.61
CA GLY A 44 8.89 9.02 5.97
C GLY A 44 7.45 9.02 6.54
N VAL A 45 6.70 10.10 6.37
CA VAL A 45 5.28 10.14 6.78
C VAL A 45 4.40 9.30 5.85
N ALA A 46 3.30 8.76 6.36
CA ALA A 46 2.34 8.08 5.49
C ALA A 46 1.69 9.06 4.51
N LYS A 47 1.68 8.72 3.22
CA LYS A 47 1.15 9.55 2.12
C LYS A 47 0.62 8.69 0.98
N ILE A 48 -0.27 9.28 0.19
CA ILE A 48 -0.82 8.73 -1.04
C ILE A 48 -0.22 9.56 -2.18
N ALA A 49 0.35 8.88 -3.19
CA ALA A 49 1.14 9.46 -4.26
C ALA A 49 2.33 10.30 -3.75
N GLY A 50 2.97 11.04 -4.66
CA GLY A 50 4.16 11.83 -4.37
C GLY A 50 5.47 11.04 -4.56
N ILE A 51 6.53 11.57 -3.97
CA ILE A 51 7.90 11.04 -4.01
C ILE A 51 8.05 10.03 -2.86
N PRO A 52 8.23 8.72 -3.14
CA PRO A 52 8.44 7.76 -2.06
C PRO A 52 9.71 8.08 -1.27
N ALA A 53 9.63 7.94 0.05
CA ALA A 53 10.76 8.11 0.96
C ALA A 53 11.37 6.75 1.31
N TRP A 54 12.14 6.17 0.38
CA TRP A 54 12.74 4.85 0.54
C TRP A 54 13.70 4.81 1.74
N ILE A 55 13.65 3.72 2.52
CA ILE A 55 14.53 3.52 3.69
C ILE A 55 15.83 2.83 3.25
N GLN A 56 15.73 1.96 2.26
CA GLN A 56 16.83 1.18 1.70
C GLN A 56 17.04 1.60 0.24
N ASP A 57 17.36 0.65 -0.63
CA ASP A 57 17.45 0.91 -2.06
C ASP A 57 16.09 1.29 -2.65
N ASP A 58 16.13 2.14 -3.68
CA ASP A 58 14.95 2.51 -4.46
C ASP A 58 14.31 1.26 -5.10
N GLU A 59 13.02 1.04 -4.85
CA GLU A 59 12.28 -0.04 -5.49
C GLU A 59 11.73 0.43 -6.83
N SER A 60 12.32 -0.07 -7.91
CA SER A 60 11.74 -0.01 -9.26
C SER A 60 11.32 -1.41 -9.69
N ARG A 61 10.08 -1.52 -10.16
CA ARG A 61 9.49 -2.77 -10.65
C ARG A 61 8.88 -2.50 -12.01
N ASP A 62 9.17 -3.34 -12.99
CA ASP A 62 8.67 -3.18 -14.35
C ASP A 62 7.13 -3.09 -14.36
N ASN A 63 6.62 -2.06 -15.01
CA ASN A 63 5.18 -1.78 -15.16
C ASN A 63 4.40 -1.53 -13.85
N LEU A 64 5.08 -1.33 -12.72
CA LEU A 64 4.45 -0.90 -11.47
C LEU A 64 4.83 0.54 -11.15
N THR A 65 3.89 1.26 -10.55
CA THR A 65 4.06 2.64 -10.12
C THR A 65 3.75 2.74 -8.65
N TYR A 66 4.55 3.52 -7.92
CA TYR A 66 4.29 3.85 -6.54
C TYR A 66 2.92 4.52 -6.37
N VAL A 67 2.15 4.09 -5.37
CA VAL A 67 0.81 4.60 -5.07
C VAL A 67 0.70 5.15 -3.65
N LEU A 68 1.30 4.49 -2.66
CA LEU A 68 1.28 4.99 -1.28
C LEU A 68 2.43 4.41 -0.47
N GLN A 69 2.79 5.13 0.60
CA GLN A 69 3.62 4.61 1.68
C GLN A 69 2.88 4.74 3.02
N ILE A 70 3.07 3.76 3.89
CA ILE A 70 2.49 3.74 5.23
C ILE A 70 3.53 3.28 6.25
N ASN A 71 3.75 4.09 7.27
CA ASN A 71 4.67 3.75 8.34
C ASN A 71 4.00 2.91 9.44
N ASN A 72 4.84 2.22 10.24
CA ASN A 72 4.40 1.35 11.33
C ASN A 72 3.43 2.03 12.31
N SER A 73 3.64 3.32 12.63
CA SER A 73 2.77 4.05 13.58
C SER A 73 1.32 4.16 13.09
N ARG A 74 1.12 4.43 11.80
CA ARG A 74 -0.21 4.57 11.19
C ARG A 74 -0.88 3.21 11.06
N LEU A 75 -0.15 2.18 10.67
CA LEU A 75 -0.70 0.83 10.61
C LEU A 75 -1.13 0.32 11.99
N ASN A 76 -0.30 0.47 13.02
CA ASN A 76 -0.63 0.05 14.39
C ASN A 76 -1.87 0.76 14.93
N LYS A 77 -2.09 2.02 14.53
CA LYS A 77 -3.32 2.75 14.88
C LYS A 77 -4.55 2.20 14.15
N ALA A 78 -4.41 1.82 12.88
CA ALA A 78 -5.50 1.30 12.07
C ALA A 78 -5.86 -0.16 12.40
N ALA A 79 -4.87 -0.99 12.74
CA ALA A 79 -5.02 -2.42 13.03
C ALA A 79 -4.36 -2.78 14.38
N PRO A 80 -4.92 -2.32 15.52
CA PRO A 80 -4.29 -2.45 16.83
C PRO A 80 -4.13 -3.89 17.33
N SER A 81 -4.86 -4.85 16.76
CA SER A 81 -4.72 -6.29 17.02
C SER A 81 -3.55 -6.94 16.26
N HIS A 82 -3.00 -6.26 15.25
CA HIS A 82 -1.93 -6.77 14.40
C HIS A 82 -0.72 -5.84 14.48
N LYS A 83 -0.17 -5.71 15.70
CA LYS A 83 0.98 -4.81 15.94
C LYS A 83 2.25 -5.36 15.31
N SER A 84 3.17 -4.45 14.99
CA SER A 84 4.54 -4.75 14.57
C SER A 84 4.67 -5.49 13.24
N ILE A 85 3.66 -5.42 12.36
CA ILE A 85 3.74 -6.00 11.01
C ILE A 85 4.95 -5.44 10.23
N PHE A 86 5.25 -4.14 10.38
CA PHE A 86 6.39 -3.52 9.70
C PHE A 86 7.66 -3.46 10.54
N VAL A 87 7.65 -3.96 11.79
CA VAL A 87 8.83 -3.96 12.69
C VAL A 87 9.57 -2.60 12.73
N GLY A 88 8.84 -1.48 12.71
CA GLY A 88 9.42 -0.13 12.70
C GLY A 88 9.75 0.45 11.32
N GLY A 89 9.60 -0.32 10.25
CA GLY A 89 9.77 0.09 8.86
C GLY A 89 8.57 0.79 8.22
N VAL A 90 8.63 0.85 6.90
CA VAL A 90 7.62 1.45 6.02
C VAL A 90 7.20 0.45 4.96
N GLY A 91 5.89 0.39 4.73
CA GLY A 91 5.31 -0.38 3.64
C GLY A 91 4.97 0.52 2.46
N TYR A 92 5.24 0.04 1.25
CA TYR A 92 5.03 0.73 -0.01
C TYR A 92 4.12 -0.10 -0.90
N LEU A 93 3.12 0.53 -1.49
CA LEU A 93 2.26 -0.09 -2.48
C LEU A 93 2.70 0.33 -3.88
N LEU A 94 3.01 -0.64 -4.73
CA LEU A 94 3.26 -0.45 -6.15
C LEU A 94 2.18 -1.15 -6.95
N LEU A 95 1.51 -0.44 -7.87
CA LEU A 95 0.43 -0.99 -8.68
C LEU A 95 0.70 -0.82 -10.17
N LYS A 96 0.14 -1.71 -10.99
CA LYS A 96 0.02 -1.51 -12.43
C LYS A 96 -0.78 -0.23 -12.70
N SER A 97 -0.39 0.48 -13.75
CA SER A 97 -1.22 1.55 -14.31
C SER A 97 -2.47 0.97 -14.99
N ASN A 98 -3.59 1.70 -14.91
CA ASN A 98 -4.83 1.38 -15.64
C ASN A 98 -5.41 -0.03 -15.37
N ILE A 99 -5.51 -0.44 -14.10
CA ILE A 99 -6.21 -1.67 -13.72
C ILE A 99 -7.71 -1.53 -14.02
N VAL A 100 -8.16 -2.14 -15.12
CA VAL A 100 -9.56 -2.06 -15.60
C VAL A 100 -10.44 -3.24 -15.18
N GLY A 101 -9.86 -4.25 -14.52
CA GLY A 101 -10.55 -5.48 -14.14
C GLY A 101 -9.82 -6.23 -13.02
N GLU A 102 -10.30 -7.43 -12.72
CA GLU A 102 -9.63 -8.31 -11.76
C GLU A 102 -8.24 -8.70 -12.25
N ASP A 103 -7.26 -8.64 -11.35
CA ASP A 103 -5.87 -8.98 -11.65
C ASP A 103 -5.20 -9.54 -10.39
N LEU A 104 -4.83 -10.82 -10.45
CA LEU A 104 -4.17 -11.53 -9.35
C LEU A 104 -2.70 -11.14 -9.17
N LEU A 105 -2.17 -10.30 -10.07
CA LEU A 105 -0.83 -9.74 -10.06
C LEU A 105 -0.91 -8.24 -10.33
N ALA A 106 -1.87 -7.56 -9.71
CA ALA A 106 -2.13 -6.13 -9.91
C ALA A 106 -0.99 -5.24 -9.40
N GLY A 107 -0.15 -5.76 -8.51
CA GLY A 107 0.96 -5.03 -7.94
C GLY A 107 1.70 -5.79 -6.86
N GLU A 108 2.52 -5.06 -6.12
CA GLU A 108 3.33 -5.57 -5.02
C GLU A 108 3.25 -4.63 -3.82
N PHE A 109 3.27 -5.22 -2.63
CA PHE A 109 3.39 -4.49 -1.38
C PHE A 109 4.75 -4.81 -0.78
N VAL A 110 5.66 -3.84 -0.83
CA VAL A 110 7.04 -3.99 -0.37
C VAL A 110 7.15 -3.42 1.04
N ILE A 111 7.87 -4.12 1.91
CA ILE A 111 8.17 -3.63 3.26
C ILE A 111 9.68 -3.42 3.32
N GLN A 112 10.10 -2.21 3.66
CA GLN A 112 11.50 -1.94 3.99
C GLN A 112 11.62 -1.65 5.48
N THR A 113 12.58 -2.30 6.11
CA THR A 113 12.93 -2.11 7.52
C THR A 113 14.35 -1.57 7.62
N SER A 114 14.58 -0.66 8.56
CA SER A 114 15.91 -0.16 8.93
C SER A 114 16.72 -1.18 9.71
#